data_AF-A0A7K7V0E1-F1
#
_entry.id   AF-A0A7K7V0E1-F1
#
_cell.length_a   1.000
_cell.length_b   1.000
_cell.length_c   1.000
_cell.angle_alpha   90.00
_cell.angle_beta   90.00
_cell.angle_gamma   90.00
#
_symmetry.space_group_name_H-M   'P 1'
#
loop_
_entity.id
_entity.type
_entity.pdbx_description
1 polymer ?
#
loop_
_entity_poly.entity_id
_entity_poly.type
_entity_poly.pdbx_seq_one_letter_code
_entity_poly.pdbx_strand_id
1 'polypeptide(L)'
;GGDPGLYPGHIPTSPLQKALLAAGSALAALRDPYRHDMVAVLGETTGCLVLPNLRDKMRNDPEGSRILQERPRIRLSTLDVEGLRGLPDGTLGREYLRFLEDNKVSPDTRMPAKFVDDEELAYVIQRYREVHDMMHTLLGMPTNMLGEVVVKWFEAIQTGLPMCVLGAAFGPIHLNSRKLQVLATELIPWAIRSGRNASCILNIYYEQRWEQTVASLREEMGIFPPP
;
A
#
# COMPACT_ATOMS: atom_id res chain seq x y z
N GLY A 1 5.27 -34.92 -9.03
CA GLY A 1 4.50 -34.28 -7.96
C GLY A 1 5.04 -32.88 -7.82
N GLY A 2 4.20 -31.86 -8.04
CA GLY A 2 4.63 -30.47 -7.92
C GLY A 2 5.00 -30.19 -6.47
N ASP A 3 6.13 -29.49 -6.29
CA ASP A 3 6.60 -28.99 -4.99
C ASP A 3 5.43 -28.27 -4.29
N PRO A 4 5.01 -28.67 -3.07
CA PRO A 4 3.98 -27.95 -2.34
C PRO A 4 4.52 -26.55 -2.08
N GLY A 5 4.00 -25.56 -2.79
CA GLY A 5 4.46 -24.18 -2.68
C GLY A 5 4.46 -23.69 -1.22
N LEU A 6 5.31 -22.71 -0.91
CA LEU A 6 5.56 -22.23 0.45
C LEU A 6 4.30 -21.68 1.17
N TYR A 7 3.24 -21.37 0.43
CA TYR A 7 1.93 -20.97 0.91
C TYR A 7 0.86 -21.24 -0.18
N PRO A 8 -0.44 -21.22 0.16
CA PRO A 8 -1.51 -21.43 -0.81
C PRO A 8 -1.43 -20.47 -2.00
N GLY A 9 -1.28 -21.00 -3.21
CA GLY A 9 -1.17 -20.22 -4.44
C GLY A 9 0.23 -19.72 -4.80
N HIS A 10 1.26 -20.11 -4.04
CA HIS A 10 2.66 -19.83 -4.36
C HIS A 10 3.08 -20.46 -5.69
N ILE A 11 3.75 -19.67 -6.54
CA ILE A 11 4.32 -20.08 -7.82
C ILE A 11 5.84 -19.88 -7.73
N PRO A 12 6.61 -20.97 -7.55
CA PRO A 12 8.06 -20.90 -7.52
C PRO A 12 8.61 -20.28 -8.79
N THR A 13 9.55 -19.34 -8.67
CA THR A 13 10.19 -18.70 -9.83
C THR A 13 11.70 -18.59 -9.66
N SER A 14 12.45 -18.84 -10.74
CA SER A 14 13.89 -18.61 -10.76
C SER A 14 14.22 -17.11 -10.81
N PRO A 15 15.44 -16.68 -10.44
CA PRO A 15 15.85 -15.27 -10.53
C PRO A 15 15.67 -14.68 -11.94
N LEU A 16 15.93 -15.48 -12.99
CA LEU A 16 15.71 -15.05 -14.37
C LEU A 16 14.21 -14.88 -14.69
N GLN A 17 13.36 -15.80 -14.24
CA GLN A 17 11.90 -15.68 -14.40
C GLN A 17 11.38 -14.44 -13.67
N LYS A 18 11.87 -14.16 -12.45
CA LYS A 18 11.52 -12.93 -11.71
C LYS A 18 11.96 -11.67 -12.46
N ALA A 19 13.18 -11.64 -12.99
CA ALA A 19 13.67 -10.49 -13.75
C ALA A 19 12.83 -10.23 -15.01
N LEU A 20 12.47 -11.29 -15.74
CA LEU A 20 11.60 -11.19 -16.93
C LEU A 20 10.18 -10.74 -16.58
N LEU A 21 9.60 -11.29 -15.50
CA LEU A 21 8.28 -10.86 -15.00
C LEU A 21 8.31 -9.41 -14.53
N ALA A 22 9.35 -8.97 -13.83
CA ALA A 22 9.54 -7.59 -13.42
C ALA A 22 9.60 -6.66 -14.63
N ALA A 23 10.47 -6.97 -15.61
CA ALA A 23 10.63 -6.15 -16.80
C ALA A 23 9.34 -6.07 -17.64
N GLY A 24 8.68 -7.20 -17.88
CA GLY A 24 7.42 -7.27 -18.60
C GLY A 24 6.30 -6.51 -17.90
N SER A 25 6.22 -6.63 -16.57
CA SER A 25 5.20 -5.95 -15.76
C SER A 25 5.43 -4.45 -15.66
N ALA A 26 6.69 -3.99 -15.56
CA ALA A 26 7.04 -2.57 -15.62
C ALA A 26 6.64 -1.95 -16.96
N LEU A 27 6.96 -2.61 -18.07
CA LEU A 27 6.58 -2.14 -19.41
C LEU A 27 5.06 -2.08 -19.59
N ALA A 28 4.33 -3.07 -19.07
CA ALA A 28 2.87 -3.11 -19.12
C ALA A 28 2.24 -2.01 -18.25
N ALA A 29 2.75 -1.79 -17.04
CA ALA A 29 2.25 -0.75 -16.12
C ALA A 29 2.55 0.67 -16.63
N LEU A 30 3.66 0.88 -17.34
CA LEU A 30 3.94 2.17 -18.01
C LEU A 30 2.98 2.44 -19.18
N ARG A 31 2.53 1.39 -19.87
CA ARG A 31 1.61 1.50 -21.01
C ARG A 31 0.15 1.67 -20.56
N ASP A 32 -0.23 1.04 -19.45
CA ASP A 32 -1.54 1.15 -18.83
C ASP A 32 -1.39 1.13 -17.30
N PRO A 33 -1.37 2.32 -16.66
CA PRO A 33 -1.22 2.44 -15.20
C PRO A 33 -2.36 1.80 -14.40
N TYR A 34 -3.52 1.52 -15.02
CA TYR A 34 -4.67 0.90 -14.37
C TYR A 34 -4.63 -0.64 -14.40
N ARG A 35 -3.58 -1.23 -15.00
CA ARG A 35 -3.26 -2.67 -14.89
C ARG A 35 -2.67 -2.98 -13.52
N HIS A 36 -3.53 -2.95 -12.49
CA HIS A 36 -3.16 -3.23 -11.09
C HIS A 36 -2.49 -4.60 -10.91
N ASP A 37 -2.83 -5.58 -11.76
CA ASP A 37 -2.20 -6.90 -11.82
C ASP A 37 -0.70 -6.83 -12.15
N MET A 38 -0.30 -5.97 -13.09
CA MET A 38 1.11 -5.81 -13.49
C MET A 38 1.90 -5.03 -12.43
N VAL A 39 1.30 -4.02 -11.82
CA VAL A 39 1.93 -3.32 -10.68
C VAL A 39 2.17 -4.28 -9.52
N ALA A 40 1.23 -5.19 -9.27
CA ALA A 40 1.35 -6.24 -8.27
C ALA A 40 2.51 -7.21 -8.58
N VAL A 41 2.59 -7.74 -9.81
CA VAL A 41 3.69 -8.63 -10.23
C VAL A 41 5.04 -7.94 -10.16
N LEU A 42 5.14 -6.69 -10.61
CA LEU A 42 6.36 -5.89 -10.49
C LEU A 42 6.79 -5.77 -9.03
N GLY A 43 5.84 -5.56 -8.13
CA GLY A 43 6.09 -5.48 -6.70
C GLY A 43 6.63 -6.75 -6.06
N GLU A 44 6.08 -7.90 -6.43
CA GLU A 44 6.54 -9.19 -5.89
C GLU A 44 7.93 -9.57 -6.41
N THR A 45 8.15 -9.32 -7.70
CA THR A 45 9.37 -9.74 -8.39
C THR A 45 10.57 -8.86 -8.06
N THR A 46 10.35 -7.63 -7.64
CA THR A 46 11.40 -6.68 -7.22
C THR A 46 11.44 -6.47 -5.70
N GLY A 47 10.42 -6.93 -4.98
CA GLY A 47 10.30 -6.76 -3.53
C GLY A 47 11.34 -7.53 -2.72
N CYS A 48 11.99 -8.56 -3.27
CA CYS A 48 13.04 -9.32 -2.59
C CYS A 48 14.18 -8.43 -2.05
N LEU A 49 14.40 -7.25 -2.64
CA LEU A 49 15.44 -6.30 -2.22
C LEU A 49 15.08 -5.53 -0.94
N VAL A 50 13.79 -5.36 -0.65
CA VAL A 50 13.32 -4.46 0.42
C VAL A 50 12.41 -5.12 1.45
N LEU A 51 11.74 -6.22 1.09
CA LEU A 51 10.83 -6.94 1.99
C LEU A 51 11.52 -7.47 3.25
N PRO A 52 12.76 -8.00 3.21
CA PRO A 52 13.47 -8.39 4.44
C PRO A 52 13.65 -7.22 5.42
N ASN A 53 14.03 -6.05 4.91
CA ASN A 53 14.19 -4.85 5.74
C ASN A 53 12.85 -4.37 6.32
N LEU A 54 11.75 -4.46 5.56
CA LEU A 54 10.41 -4.12 6.06
C LEU A 54 9.94 -5.10 7.13
N ARG A 55 10.13 -6.41 6.91
CA ARG A 55 9.87 -7.43 7.92
C ARG A 55 10.65 -7.15 9.20
N ASP A 56 11.94 -6.84 9.09
CA ASP A 56 12.78 -6.61 10.26
C ASP A 56 12.36 -5.33 11.00
N LYS A 57 11.92 -4.27 10.30
CA LYS A 57 11.28 -3.11 10.91
C LYS A 57 10.00 -3.48 11.67
N MET A 58 9.17 -4.35 11.12
CA MET A 58 7.96 -4.85 11.80
C MET A 58 8.31 -5.70 13.03
N ARG A 59 9.28 -6.61 12.94
CA ARG A 59 9.70 -7.47 14.06
C ARG A 59 10.26 -6.70 15.25
N ASN A 60 10.96 -5.59 14.97
CA ASN A 60 11.55 -4.73 16.00
C ASN A 60 10.55 -3.75 16.62
N ASP A 61 9.30 -3.76 16.16
CA ASP A 61 8.22 -2.94 16.69
C ASP A 61 7.23 -3.82 17.48
N PRO A 62 6.81 -3.44 18.70
CA PRO A 62 5.89 -4.24 19.50
C PRO A 62 4.53 -4.51 18.82
N GLU A 63 3.99 -3.56 18.07
CA GLU A 63 2.73 -3.71 17.33
C GLU A 63 2.97 -4.46 16.01
N GLY A 64 4.02 -4.10 15.28
CA GLY A 64 4.45 -4.81 14.07
C GLY A 64 4.74 -6.30 14.28
N SER A 65 5.35 -6.68 15.41
CA SER A 65 5.64 -8.07 15.75
C SER A 65 4.37 -8.87 16.00
N ARG A 66 3.38 -8.28 16.69
CA ARG A 66 2.05 -8.90 16.87
C ARG A 66 1.35 -9.10 15.53
N ILE A 67 1.40 -8.10 14.65
CA ILE A 67 0.85 -8.21 13.29
C ILE A 67 1.49 -9.35 12.50
N LEU A 68 2.81 -9.54 12.57
CA LEU A 68 3.47 -10.65 11.88
C LEU A 68 3.07 -12.03 12.43
N GLN A 69 2.75 -12.11 13.73
CA GLN A 69 2.29 -13.33 14.38
C GLN A 69 0.83 -13.64 14.07
N GLU A 70 -0.05 -12.66 14.27
CA GLU A 70 -1.51 -12.81 14.13
C GLU A 70 -1.97 -12.79 12.67
N ARG A 71 -1.16 -12.19 11.78
CA ARG A 71 -1.39 -12.06 10.35
C ARG A 71 -2.80 -11.58 9.98
N PRO A 72 -3.30 -10.48 10.58
CA PRO A 72 -4.61 -9.92 10.28
C PRO A 72 -4.73 -9.57 8.79
N ARG A 73 -5.97 -9.63 8.27
CA ARG A 73 -6.31 -9.40 6.86
C ARG A 73 -7.43 -8.39 6.75
N ILE A 74 -7.28 -7.46 5.82
CA ILE A 74 -8.33 -6.48 5.46
C ILE A 74 -8.98 -6.97 4.16
N ARG A 75 -10.17 -7.57 4.31
CA ARG A 75 -10.98 -8.13 3.23
C ARG A 75 -12.43 -7.81 3.50
N LEU A 76 -13.29 -7.87 2.49
CA LEU A 76 -14.72 -7.62 2.71
C LEU A 76 -15.31 -8.62 3.72
N SER A 77 -14.83 -9.87 3.69
CA SER A 77 -15.25 -10.92 4.63
C SER A 77 -14.82 -10.70 6.09
N THR A 78 -13.87 -9.81 6.36
CA THR A 78 -13.36 -9.52 7.71
C THR A 78 -13.83 -8.18 8.25
N LEU A 79 -14.47 -7.34 7.42
CA LEU A 79 -15.00 -6.03 7.81
C LEU A 79 -16.47 -6.13 8.22
N ASP A 80 -16.80 -5.58 9.39
CA ASP A 80 -18.19 -5.32 9.78
C ASP A 80 -18.71 -4.06 9.06
N VAL A 81 -19.10 -4.21 7.79
CA VAL A 81 -19.49 -3.09 6.94
C VAL A 81 -20.63 -2.26 7.53
N GLU A 82 -21.64 -2.91 8.14
CA GLU A 82 -22.74 -2.18 8.77
C GLU A 82 -22.27 -1.44 10.02
N GLY A 83 -21.42 -2.06 10.84
CA GLY A 83 -20.78 -1.41 11.98
C GLY A 83 -19.97 -0.18 11.56
N LEU A 84 -19.08 -0.32 10.57
CA LEU A 84 -18.28 0.78 10.03
C LEU A 84 -19.15 1.91 9.46
N ARG A 85 -20.28 1.59 8.82
CA ARG A 85 -21.22 2.58 8.32
C ARG A 85 -21.87 3.38 9.45
N GLY A 86 -22.14 2.74 10.59
CA GLY A 86 -22.73 3.38 11.77
C GLY A 86 -21.77 4.23 12.60
N LEU A 87 -20.46 4.17 12.34
CA LEU A 87 -19.48 4.95 13.09
C LEU A 87 -19.60 6.47 12.81
N PRO A 88 -19.23 7.32 13.78
CA PRO A 88 -19.22 8.77 13.58
C PRO A 88 -18.32 9.21 12.43
N ASP A 89 -18.70 10.29 11.76
CA ASP A 89 -17.88 10.95 10.74
C ASP A 89 -16.50 11.36 11.30
N GLY A 90 -15.46 11.19 10.49
CA GLY A 90 -14.07 11.42 10.90
C GLY A 90 -13.39 10.24 11.60
N THR A 91 -14.11 9.17 11.95
CA THR A 91 -13.48 7.91 12.40
C THR A 91 -12.86 7.15 11.22
N LEU A 92 -11.79 6.39 11.50
CA LEU A 92 -11.05 5.64 10.47
C LEU A 92 -11.98 4.71 9.69
N GLY A 93 -12.81 3.95 10.41
CA GLY A 93 -13.75 3.00 9.83
C GLY A 93 -14.78 3.65 8.92
N ARG A 94 -15.37 4.76 9.37
CA ARG A 94 -16.35 5.53 8.60
C ARG A 94 -15.75 6.11 7.33
N GLU A 95 -14.58 6.76 7.44
CA GLU A 95 -13.92 7.41 6.30
C GLU A 95 -13.33 6.38 5.32
N TYR A 96 -12.82 5.25 5.81
CA TYR A 96 -12.34 4.16 4.96
C TYR A 96 -13.49 3.53 4.17
N LEU A 97 -14.63 3.24 4.81
CA LEU A 97 -15.79 2.72 4.10
C LEU A 97 -16.31 3.71 3.06
N ARG A 98 -16.40 5.01 3.41
CA ARG A 98 -16.75 6.08 2.47
C ARG A 98 -15.81 6.10 1.26
N PHE A 99 -14.50 6.01 1.50
CA PHE A 99 -13.51 5.93 0.43
C PHE A 99 -13.77 4.75 -0.52
N LEU A 100 -14.05 3.56 0.02
CA LEU A 100 -14.35 2.37 -0.79
C LEU A 100 -15.63 2.58 -1.63
N GLU A 101 -16.69 3.10 -1.03
CA GLU A 101 -17.99 3.35 -1.68
C GLU A 101 -17.88 4.42 -2.79
N ASP A 102 -17.25 5.56 -2.49
CA ASP A 102 -17.09 6.69 -3.42
C ASP A 102 -16.25 6.31 -4.65
N ASN A 103 -15.21 5.50 -4.45
CA ASN A 103 -14.30 5.08 -5.52
C ASN A 103 -14.74 3.77 -6.18
N LYS A 104 -15.80 3.12 -5.70
CA LYS A 104 -16.31 1.82 -6.18
C LYS A 104 -15.22 0.74 -6.19
N VAL A 105 -14.35 0.76 -5.18
CA VAL A 105 -13.27 -0.21 -5.01
C VAL A 105 -13.60 -1.17 -3.86
N SER A 106 -13.04 -2.37 -3.91
CA SER A 106 -13.18 -3.37 -2.85
C SER A 106 -11.81 -3.79 -2.35
N PRO A 107 -11.63 -4.01 -1.02
CA PRO A 107 -10.39 -4.56 -0.47
C PRO A 107 -10.03 -5.92 -1.08
N ASP A 108 -11.01 -6.67 -1.59
CA ASP A 108 -10.79 -7.98 -2.20
C ASP A 108 -10.13 -7.90 -3.60
N THR A 109 -10.06 -6.71 -4.20
CA THR A 109 -9.31 -6.50 -5.46
C THR A 109 -7.80 -6.66 -5.28
N ARG A 110 -7.32 -6.68 -4.03
CA ARG A 110 -5.90 -6.85 -3.68
C ARG A 110 -5.48 -8.31 -3.81
N MET A 111 -5.08 -8.68 -5.03
CA MET A 111 -4.66 -10.05 -5.37
C MET A 111 -3.63 -10.61 -4.37
N PRO A 112 -3.79 -11.88 -3.94
CA PRO A 112 -2.80 -12.57 -3.12
C PRO A 112 -1.41 -12.55 -3.77
N ALA A 113 -0.37 -12.39 -2.96
CA ALA A 113 1.01 -12.62 -3.38
C ALA A 113 1.19 -14.05 -3.94
N LYS A 114 2.04 -14.23 -4.95
CA LYS A 114 2.29 -15.53 -5.61
C LYS A 114 3.76 -15.82 -5.89
N PHE A 115 4.58 -14.80 -6.11
CA PHE A 115 5.95 -14.91 -6.64
C PHE A 115 7.03 -14.56 -5.59
N VAL A 116 6.64 -14.47 -4.33
CA VAL A 116 7.57 -14.28 -3.20
C VAL A 116 7.91 -15.64 -2.61
N ASP A 117 9.18 -16.04 -2.67
CA ASP A 117 9.65 -17.36 -2.19
C ASP A 117 9.97 -17.36 -0.68
N ASP A 118 9.12 -16.72 0.12
CA ASP A 118 9.17 -16.73 1.59
C ASP A 118 7.77 -16.38 2.11
N GLU A 119 7.20 -17.21 2.98
CA GLU A 119 5.82 -17.07 3.45
C GLU A 119 5.60 -15.79 4.25
N GLU A 120 6.54 -15.42 5.11
CA GLU A 120 6.41 -14.23 5.94
C GLU A 120 6.61 -12.96 5.11
N LEU A 121 7.55 -12.95 4.16
CA LEU A 121 7.71 -11.84 3.21
C LEU A 121 6.50 -11.72 2.26
N ALA A 122 5.88 -12.85 1.89
CA ALA A 122 4.63 -12.86 1.15
C ALA A 122 3.51 -12.21 1.95
N TYR A 123 3.46 -12.43 3.27
CA TYR A 123 2.56 -11.72 4.16
C TYR A 123 2.86 -10.21 4.22
N VAL A 124 4.13 -9.80 4.34
CA VAL A 124 4.53 -8.38 4.39
C VAL A 124 4.09 -7.62 3.14
N ILE A 125 4.37 -8.15 1.94
CA ILE A 125 3.93 -7.48 0.69
C ILE A 125 2.41 -7.45 0.57
N GLN A 126 1.73 -8.49 1.07
CA GLN A 126 0.29 -8.57 1.03
C GLN A 126 -0.36 -7.57 1.99
N ARG A 127 0.19 -7.40 3.20
CA ARG A 127 -0.24 -6.35 4.12
C ARG A 127 -0.09 -4.97 3.49
N TYR A 128 1.04 -4.70 2.86
CA TYR A 128 1.23 -3.45 2.10
C TYR A 128 0.11 -3.21 1.07
N ARG A 129 -0.26 -4.24 0.29
CA ARG A 129 -1.36 -4.13 -0.68
C ARG A 129 -2.70 -3.81 -0.02
N GLU A 130 -2.99 -4.45 1.11
CA GLU A 130 -4.26 -4.31 1.82
C GLU A 130 -4.40 -2.97 2.51
N VAL A 131 -3.31 -2.37 2.99
CA VAL A 131 -3.34 -1.06 3.64
C VAL A 131 -3.20 0.12 2.67
N HIS A 132 -2.96 -0.13 1.38
CA HIS A 132 -2.81 0.95 0.37
C HIS A 132 -4.04 1.87 0.30
N ASP A 133 -5.25 1.31 0.26
CA ASP A 133 -6.49 2.10 0.24
C ASP A 133 -6.68 2.89 1.54
N MET A 134 -6.15 2.37 2.66
CA MET A 134 -6.09 3.11 3.92
C MET A 134 -5.20 4.35 3.80
N MET A 135 -4.13 4.31 3.00
CA MET A 135 -3.24 5.44 2.81
C MET A 135 -3.95 6.58 2.09
N HIS A 136 -4.83 6.31 1.13
CA HIS A 136 -5.67 7.35 0.53
C HIS A 136 -6.52 8.06 1.57
N THR A 137 -7.15 7.29 2.46
CA THR A 137 -7.98 7.82 3.56
C THR A 137 -7.13 8.66 4.53
N LEU A 138 -6.00 8.13 4.99
CA LEU A 138 -5.09 8.81 5.92
C LEU A 138 -4.34 9.98 5.29
N LEU A 139 -4.15 10.03 3.98
CA LEU A 139 -3.49 11.16 3.32
C LEU A 139 -4.50 12.17 2.75
N GLY A 140 -5.81 11.86 2.79
CA GLY A 140 -6.85 12.69 2.19
C GLY A 140 -6.70 12.80 0.67
N MET A 141 -6.15 11.77 0.03
CA MET A 141 -5.82 11.79 -1.40
C MET A 141 -6.84 10.97 -2.20
N PRO A 142 -7.46 11.55 -3.25
CA PRO A 142 -8.37 10.81 -4.13
C PRO A 142 -7.63 9.78 -4.99
N THR A 143 -8.37 8.89 -5.67
CA THR A 143 -7.82 7.89 -6.61
C THR A 143 -7.57 8.43 -8.03
N ASN A 144 -7.60 9.76 -8.21
CA ASN A 144 -7.20 10.35 -9.48
C ASN A 144 -5.66 10.34 -9.60
N MET A 145 -5.15 10.53 -10.82
CA MET A 145 -3.70 10.46 -11.09
C MET A 145 -2.85 11.36 -10.17
N LEU A 146 -3.36 12.53 -9.76
CA LEU A 146 -2.63 13.41 -8.84
C LEU A 146 -2.52 12.77 -7.45
N GLY A 147 -3.64 12.32 -6.89
CA GLY A 147 -3.67 11.68 -5.58
C GLY A 147 -2.88 10.38 -5.54
N GLU A 148 -2.98 9.54 -6.58
CA GLU A 148 -2.18 8.32 -6.74
C GLU A 148 -0.68 8.62 -6.66
N VAL A 149 -0.19 9.64 -7.38
CA VAL A 149 1.23 10.00 -7.33
C VAL A 149 1.64 10.43 -5.92
N VAL A 150 0.80 11.21 -5.22
CA VAL A 150 1.09 11.66 -3.85
C VAL A 150 1.20 10.46 -2.89
N VAL A 151 0.24 9.52 -2.97
CA VAL A 151 0.29 8.28 -2.20
C VAL A 151 1.54 7.48 -2.55
N LYS A 152 1.89 7.35 -3.83
CA LYS A 152 3.10 6.63 -4.25
C LYS A 152 4.39 7.27 -3.74
N TRP A 153 4.48 8.60 -3.66
CA TRP A 153 5.61 9.29 -3.02
C TRP A 153 5.71 8.95 -1.55
N PHE A 154 4.60 9.03 -0.81
CA PHE A 154 4.56 8.66 0.60
C PHE A 154 4.95 7.19 0.82
N GLU A 155 4.37 6.27 0.04
CA GLU A 155 4.67 4.83 0.08
C GLU A 155 6.12 4.53 -0.31
N ALA A 156 6.68 5.22 -1.30
CA ALA A 156 8.07 5.05 -1.72
C ALA A 156 9.04 5.38 -0.58
N ILE A 157 8.76 6.44 0.19
CA ILE A 157 9.56 6.80 1.36
C ILE A 157 9.39 5.78 2.49
N GLN A 158 8.15 5.35 2.76
CA GLN A 158 7.83 4.42 3.84
C GLN A 158 8.38 3.01 3.60
N THR A 159 8.28 2.53 2.36
CA THR A 159 8.49 1.11 2.03
C THR A 159 9.76 0.85 1.22
N GLY A 160 10.23 1.83 0.43
CA GLY A 160 11.30 1.62 -0.54
C GLY A 160 10.93 0.69 -1.70
N LEU A 161 9.66 0.29 -1.80
CA LEU A 161 9.20 -0.67 -2.81
C LEU A 161 9.39 -0.10 -4.23
N PRO A 162 10.06 -0.82 -5.16
CA PRO A 162 10.42 -0.27 -6.47
C PRO A 162 9.23 0.23 -7.30
N MET A 163 8.08 -0.46 -7.28
CA MET A 163 6.86 0.02 -7.93
C MET A 163 6.31 1.32 -7.34
N CYS A 164 6.49 1.56 -6.04
CA CYS A 164 6.13 2.86 -5.43
C CYS A 164 7.05 3.95 -5.95
N VAL A 165 8.36 3.69 -5.98
CA VAL A 165 9.36 4.64 -6.51
C VAL A 165 9.10 4.95 -7.99
N LEU A 166 8.86 3.92 -8.80
CA LEU A 166 8.57 4.08 -10.22
C LEU A 166 7.24 4.80 -10.47
N GLY A 167 6.18 4.47 -9.72
CA GLY A 167 4.90 5.16 -9.79
C GLY A 167 5.00 6.64 -9.37
N ALA A 168 5.78 6.93 -8.33
CA ALA A 168 6.04 8.29 -7.86
C ALA A 168 6.82 9.12 -8.90
N ALA A 169 7.82 8.52 -9.55
CA ALA A 169 8.68 9.20 -10.52
C ALA A 169 8.03 9.37 -11.89
N PHE A 170 7.30 8.36 -12.38
CA PHE A 170 6.80 8.31 -13.75
C PHE A 170 5.28 8.47 -13.88
N GLY A 171 4.51 8.35 -12.79
CA GLY A 171 3.07 8.65 -12.80
C GLY A 171 2.72 10.07 -13.33
N PRO A 172 3.52 11.12 -13.05
CA PRO A 172 3.26 12.48 -13.53
C PRO A 172 3.45 12.74 -15.03
N ILE A 173 3.98 11.79 -15.83
CA ILE A 173 4.41 12.05 -17.22
C ILE A 173 3.30 12.69 -18.08
N HIS A 174 2.06 12.29 -17.86
CA HIS A 174 0.91 12.76 -18.64
C HIS A 174 0.09 13.87 -17.97
N LEU A 175 0.59 14.47 -16.88
CA LEU A 175 -0.09 15.58 -16.21
C LEU A 175 0.12 16.90 -16.94
N ASN A 176 -0.91 17.75 -16.95
CA ASN A 176 -0.79 19.11 -17.46
C ASN A 176 0.07 19.99 -16.53
N SER A 177 0.59 21.09 -17.07
CA SER A 177 1.54 21.97 -16.36
C SER A 177 1.01 22.52 -15.04
N ARG A 178 -0.29 22.80 -14.93
CA ARG A 178 -0.90 23.31 -13.69
C ARG A 178 -0.91 22.25 -12.59
N LYS A 179 -1.34 21.03 -12.91
CA LYS A 179 -1.32 19.89 -11.97
C LYS A 179 0.12 19.56 -11.56
N LEU A 180 1.05 19.58 -12.51
CA LEU A 180 2.47 19.34 -12.26
C LEU A 180 3.07 20.39 -11.32
N GLN A 181 2.69 21.66 -11.47
CA GLN A 181 3.13 22.74 -10.59
C GLN A 181 2.68 22.49 -9.14
N VAL A 182 1.39 22.30 -8.90
CA VAL A 182 0.84 22.01 -7.56
C VAL A 182 1.50 20.78 -6.95
N LEU A 183 1.66 19.73 -7.76
CA LEU A 183 2.31 18.49 -7.34
C LEU A 183 3.75 18.75 -6.89
N ALA A 184 4.55 19.49 -7.67
CA ALA A 184 5.95 19.75 -7.39
C ALA A 184 6.19 20.73 -6.23
N THR A 185 5.33 21.74 -6.07
CA THR A 185 5.55 22.81 -5.08
C THR A 185 4.90 22.54 -3.73
N GLU A 186 3.81 21.78 -3.68
CA GLU A 186 3.01 21.60 -2.47
C GLU A 186 2.94 20.13 -2.06
N LEU A 187 2.41 19.27 -2.94
CA LEU A 187 2.02 17.91 -2.56
C LEU A 187 3.20 16.94 -2.40
N ILE A 188 4.18 16.94 -3.31
CA ILE A 188 5.37 16.09 -3.20
C ILE A 188 6.21 16.47 -1.98
N PRO A 189 6.55 17.76 -1.75
CA PRO A 189 7.27 18.15 -0.54
C PRO A 189 6.54 17.74 0.74
N TRP A 190 5.21 17.90 0.77
CA TRP A 190 4.39 17.43 1.88
C TRP A 190 4.46 15.91 2.06
N ALA A 191 4.24 15.13 1.00
CA ALA A 191 4.26 13.66 1.05
C ALA A 191 5.61 13.12 1.51
N ILE A 192 6.72 13.72 1.07
CA ILE A 192 8.07 13.35 1.50
C ILE A 192 8.27 13.67 2.98
N ARG A 193 7.86 14.86 3.44
CA ARG A 193 7.96 15.23 4.87
C ARG A 193 7.13 14.29 5.74
N SER A 194 5.87 14.06 5.39
CA SER A 194 4.98 13.14 6.09
C SER A 194 5.54 11.72 6.08
N GLY A 195 6.00 11.23 4.92
CA GLY A 195 6.55 9.89 4.79
C GLY A 195 7.84 9.68 5.60
N ARG A 196 8.67 10.71 5.78
CA ARG A 196 9.89 10.62 6.60
C ARG A 196 9.61 10.70 8.10
N ASN A 197 8.63 11.51 8.48
CA ASN A 197 8.25 11.70 9.87
C ASN A 197 7.42 10.54 10.40
N ALA A 198 6.65 9.88 9.51
CA ALA A 198 5.68 8.91 9.94
C ALA A 198 6.29 7.58 10.41
N SER A 199 5.69 6.99 11.43
CA SER A 199 5.88 5.59 11.84
C SER A 199 5.60 4.65 10.67
N CYS A 200 6.23 3.46 10.67
CA CYS A 200 6.08 2.51 9.59
C CYS A 200 4.61 2.11 9.42
N ILE A 201 4.03 2.36 8.24
CA ILE A 201 2.61 2.11 7.98
C ILE A 201 2.19 0.64 8.10
N LEU A 202 3.15 -0.29 8.09
CA LEU A 202 2.88 -1.72 8.27
C LEU A 202 2.77 -2.12 9.74
N ASN A 203 3.29 -1.29 10.66
CA ASN A 203 3.29 -1.55 12.10
C ASN A 203 1.97 -1.13 12.79
N ILE A 204 1.08 -0.44 12.09
CA ILE A 204 -0.19 0.02 12.68
C ILE A 204 -1.24 -1.08 12.56
N TYR A 205 -1.90 -1.43 13.66
CA TYR A 205 -2.92 -2.46 13.72
C TYR A 205 -4.32 -1.89 13.40
N TYR A 206 -4.51 -1.43 12.15
CA TYR A 206 -5.73 -0.75 11.68
C TYR A 206 -7.03 -1.50 12.01
N GLU A 207 -6.98 -2.82 11.96
CA GLU A 207 -8.08 -3.74 12.21
C GLU A 207 -8.68 -3.59 13.63
N GLN A 208 -7.94 -2.98 14.57
CA GLN A 208 -8.36 -2.70 15.95
C GLN A 208 -8.69 -1.21 16.20
N ARG A 209 -8.61 -0.36 15.17
CA ARG A 209 -8.57 1.11 15.30
C ARG A 209 -9.71 1.82 14.56
N TRP A 210 -10.76 1.08 14.18
CA TRP A 210 -11.85 1.63 13.37
C TRP A 210 -12.56 2.84 13.98
N GLU A 211 -12.71 2.86 15.30
CA GLU A 211 -13.33 3.96 16.04
C GLU A 211 -12.40 5.16 16.28
N GLN A 212 -11.09 4.99 16.08
CA GLN A 212 -10.13 6.09 16.25
C GLN A 212 -10.35 7.13 15.14
N THR A 213 -10.25 8.41 15.47
CA THR A 213 -10.38 9.46 14.46
C THR A 213 -9.19 9.46 13.51
N VAL A 214 -9.43 9.75 12.23
CA VAL A 214 -8.38 9.91 11.22
C VAL A 214 -7.37 10.98 11.64
N ALA A 215 -7.83 12.07 12.27
CA ALA A 215 -6.96 13.12 12.77
C ALA A 215 -6.02 12.62 13.90
N SER A 216 -6.57 11.91 14.89
CA SER A 216 -5.76 11.33 15.97
C SER A 216 -4.78 10.28 15.46
N LEU A 217 -5.20 9.43 14.52
CA LEU A 217 -4.32 8.41 13.96
C LEU A 217 -3.20 9.03 13.12
N ARG A 218 -3.47 10.10 12.35
CA ARG A 218 -2.42 10.87 11.66
C ARG A 218 -1.38 11.43 12.63
N GLU A 219 -1.84 12.02 13.73
CA GLU A 219 -0.96 12.57 14.77
C GLU A 219 -0.09 11.48 15.42
N GLU A 220 -0.70 10.37 15.84
CA GLU A 220 0.00 9.20 16.40
C GLU A 220 1.03 8.64 15.41
N MET A 221 0.66 8.54 14.14
CA MET A 221 1.56 8.08 13.09
C MET A 221 2.61 9.10 12.71
N GLY A 222 2.50 10.39 13.05
CA GLY A 222 3.39 11.44 12.57
C GLY A 222 3.15 11.87 11.12
N ILE A 223 1.93 11.69 10.60
CA ILE A 223 1.51 12.20 9.29
C ILE A 223 1.04 13.66 9.46
N PHE A 224 1.63 14.59 8.72
CA PHE A 224 1.20 16.00 8.76
C PHE A 224 -0.20 16.16 8.13
N PRO A 225 -1.00 17.14 8.57
CA PRO A 225 -2.27 17.47 7.92
C PRO A 225 -2.09 17.68 6.41
N PRO A 226 -2.94 17.09 5.56
CA PRO A 226 -2.91 17.34 4.12
C PRO A 226 -3.10 18.83 3.80
N PRO A 227 -2.40 19.36 2.79
CA PRO A 227 -2.49 20.76 2.36
C PRO A 227 -3.81 21.08 1.64
#